data_AF-A0A357YRJ4-F1
#
_entry.id   AF-A0A357YRJ4-F1
#
_cell.length_a   1.000
_cell.length_b   1.000
_cell.length_c   1.000
_cell.angle_alpha   90.00
_cell.angle_beta   90.00
_cell.angle_gamma   90.00
#
_symmetry.space_group_name_H-M   'P 1'
#
loop_
_entity.id
_entity.type
_entity.pdbx_description
1 polymer ?
#
loop_
_entity_poly.entity_id
_entity_poly.type
_entity_poly.pdbx_seq_one_letter_code
_entity_poly.pdbx_strand_id
1 'polypeptide(L)'
;MTRFFNESELEQVATAALRAEEVVYNYFKLSSSQWLKNRYDIKTARDLLPHERVEGPFAQVLKYEGRRQDLSLGSSVFSLYHVCIQDPAIISFVAEKPQIGLEPFLLYILVHELVHVVRFARFEHRYENACEAEVTLEEEKKVHGITHDIIAPKTVPGMSQVFEFYS
;
A
#
# COMPACT_ATOMS: atom_id res chain seq x y z
N MET A 1 -22.17 10.37 7.96
CA MET A 1 -21.24 11.44 7.54
C MET A 1 -19.87 10.81 7.35
N THR A 2 -19.28 10.98 6.19
CA THR A 2 -17.93 10.44 5.89
C THR A 2 -16.90 11.25 6.67
N ARG A 3 -16.18 10.60 7.60
CA ARG A 3 -15.09 11.20 8.38
C ARG A 3 -13.76 10.89 7.70
N PHE A 4 -12.90 11.88 7.63
CA PHE A 4 -11.51 11.76 7.20
C PHE A 4 -10.57 11.82 8.40
N PHE A 5 -9.31 11.45 8.20
CA PHE A 5 -8.30 11.60 9.25
C PHE A 5 -8.18 13.06 9.69
N ASN A 6 -8.07 13.25 11.02
CA ASN A 6 -7.68 14.51 11.64
C ASN A 6 -6.15 14.65 11.67
N GLU A 7 -5.63 15.78 12.15
CA GLU A 7 -4.18 16.07 12.17
C GLU A 7 -3.36 15.01 12.93
N SER A 8 -3.81 14.56 14.10
CA SER A 8 -3.12 13.54 14.89
C SER A 8 -3.16 12.15 14.22
N GLU A 9 -4.25 11.83 13.51
CA GLU A 9 -4.34 10.60 12.73
C GLU A 9 -3.45 10.66 11.48
N LEU A 10 -3.33 11.83 10.84
CA LEU A 10 -2.43 12.05 9.70
C LEU A 10 -0.95 11.94 10.12
N GLU A 11 -0.58 12.38 11.32
CA GLU A 11 0.77 12.16 11.87
C GLU A 11 1.09 10.67 12.04
N GLN A 12 0.10 9.87 12.46
CA GLN A 12 0.24 8.41 12.53
C GLN A 12 0.36 7.79 11.13
N VAL A 13 -0.42 8.27 10.15
CA VAL A 13 -0.27 7.84 8.75
C VAL A 13 1.14 8.13 8.22
N ALA A 14 1.66 9.33 8.45
CA ALA A 14 3.00 9.71 8.02
C ALA A 14 4.08 8.84 8.70
N THR A 15 3.96 8.60 10.00
CA THR A 15 4.87 7.74 10.77
C THR A 15 4.84 6.29 10.26
N ALA A 16 3.64 5.75 10.05
CA ALA A 16 3.44 4.41 9.53
C ALA A 16 3.99 4.27 8.09
N ALA A 17 3.79 5.28 7.24
CA ALA A 17 4.31 5.30 5.87
C ALA A 17 5.83 5.26 5.83
N LEU A 18 6.51 6.14 6.59
CA LEU A 18 7.97 6.15 6.68
C LEU A 18 8.53 4.80 7.14
N ARG A 19 7.89 4.20 8.15
CA ARG A 19 8.29 2.88 8.65
C ARG A 19 8.01 1.78 7.63
N ALA A 20 6.86 1.80 6.97
CA ALA A 20 6.50 0.83 5.92
C ALA A 20 7.52 0.85 4.78
N GLU A 21 7.88 2.03 4.31
CA GLU A 21 8.92 2.21 3.29
C GLU A 21 10.26 1.61 3.74
N GLU A 22 10.70 1.94 4.95
CA GLU A 22 11.96 1.43 5.52
C GLU A 22 11.97 -0.11 5.58
N VAL A 23 10.90 -0.73 6.08
CA VAL A 23 10.87 -2.18 6.28
C VAL A 23 10.78 -2.94 4.97
N VAL A 24 9.97 -2.46 4.02
CA VAL A 24 9.83 -3.06 2.68
C VAL A 24 11.13 -2.91 1.90
N TYR A 25 11.75 -1.73 1.95
CA TYR A 25 13.07 -1.46 1.35
C TYR A 25 14.12 -2.47 1.84
N ASN A 26 14.22 -2.62 3.17
CA ASN A 26 15.20 -3.48 3.81
C ASN A 26 14.98 -4.96 3.49
N TYR A 27 13.72 -5.38 3.32
CA TYR A 27 13.38 -6.75 2.96
C TYR A 27 13.77 -7.09 1.51
N PHE A 28 13.39 -6.24 0.55
CA PHE A 28 13.65 -6.48 -0.87
C PHE A 28 15.07 -6.12 -1.33
N LYS A 29 15.91 -5.59 -0.42
CA LYS A 29 17.30 -5.15 -0.68
C LYS A 29 17.39 -4.23 -1.89
N LEU A 30 16.42 -3.33 -2.01
CA LEU A 30 16.37 -2.38 -3.13
C LEU A 30 17.53 -1.39 -2.98
N SER A 31 18.24 -1.09 -4.06
CA SER A 31 19.19 0.04 -4.08
C SER A 31 18.44 1.36 -4.21
N SER A 32 19.05 2.48 -3.82
CA SER A 32 18.49 3.83 -3.97
C SER A 32 18.05 4.16 -5.41
N SER A 33 18.68 3.55 -6.42
CA SER A 33 18.37 3.69 -7.85
C SER A 33 17.32 2.70 -8.37
N GLN A 34 17.18 1.54 -7.73
CA GLN A 34 16.07 0.61 -7.98
C GLN A 34 14.80 1.03 -7.25
N TRP A 35 14.96 1.89 -6.24
CA TRP A 35 13.84 2.43 -5.52
C TRP A 35 12.98 3.27 -6.45
N LEU A 36 11.67 3.08 -6.31
CA LEU A 36 10.62 3.80 -7.01
C LEU A 36 10.48 5.24 -6.51
N LYS A 37 11.58 5.94 -6.16
CA LYS A 37 11.53 7.36 -5.79
C LYS A 37 10.96 8.10 -7.00
N ASN A 38 9.74 8.62 -6.84
CA ASN A 38 8.87 9.25 -7.85
C ASN A 38 8.00 8.31 -8.71
N ARG A 39 7.93 7.02 -8.39
CA ARG A 39 7.09 6.04 -9.09
C ARG A 39 5.89 5.55 -8.29
N TYR A 40 5.77 5.91 -7.02
CA TYR A 40 4.50 5.81 -6.32
C TYR A 40 4.24 7.02 -5.44
N ASP A 41 2.98 7.19 -5.04
CA ASP A 41 2.51 8.19 -4.10
C ASP A 41 1.51 7.55 -3.11
N ILE A 42 1.46 8.03 -1.88
CA ILE A 42 0.53 7.55 -0.84
C ILE A 42 -0.45 8.68 -0.54
N LYS A 43 -1.74 8.41 -0.74
CA LYS A 43 -2.80 9.41 -0.59
C LYS A 43 -3.87 8.94 0.39
N THR A 44 -4.32 9.86 1.23
CA THR A 44 -5.50 9.67 2.08
C THR A 44 -6.76 9.99 1.31
N ALA A 45 -7.91 9.50 1.78
CA ALA A 45 -9.18 9.61 1.08
C ALA A 45 -9.58 11.06 0.75
N ARG A 46 -9.08 12.04 1.53
CA ARG A 46 -9.28 13.47 1.26
C ARG A 46 -8.73 13.90 -0.10
N ASP A 47 -7.56 13.40 -0.48
CA ASP A 47 -6.82 13.78 -1.69
C ASP A 47 -7.05 12.81 -2.87
N LEU A 48 -7.86 11.78 -2.65
CA LEU A 48 -8.25 10.82 -3.70
C LEU A 48 -9.26 11.41 -4.68
N LEU A 49 -9.08 11.05 -5.96
CA LEU A 49 -10.07 11.29 -7.00
C LEU A 49 -11.30 10.39 -6.80
N PRO A 50 -12.48 10.74 -7.37
CA PRO A 50 -13.70 9.97 -7.17
C PRO A 50 -13.59 8.48 -7.53
N HIS A 51 -12.83 8.12 -8.57
CA HIS A 51 -12.62 6.73 -8.98
C HIS A 51 -11.59 5.98 -8.12
N GLU A 52 -10.79 6.70 -7.32
CA GLU A 52 -9.81 6.12 -6.40
C GLU A 52 -10.45 5.80 -5.03
N ARG A 53 -11.66 6.32 -4.78
CA ARG A 53 -12.46 6.04 -3.58
C ARG A 53 -13.35 4.83 -3.82
N VAL A 54 -13.13 3.77 -3.05
CA VAL A 54 -13.85 2.49 -3.19
C VAL A 54 -14.36 2.02 -1.84
N GLU A 55 -15.42 1.21 -1.86
CA GLU A 55 -15.94 0.53 -0.67
C GLU A 55 -15.40 -0.90 -0.60
N GLY A 56 -15.14 -1.39 0.60
CA GLY A 56 -14.63 -2.75 0.84
C GLY A 56 -13.22 -2.78 1.41
N PRO A 57 -12.18 -2.35 0.68
CA PRO A 57 -10.80 -2.43 1.16
C PRO A 57 -10.40 -1.22 2.02
N PHE A 58 -9.35 -1.39 2.83
CA PHE A 58 -8.77 -0.30 3.63
C PHE A 58 -7.81 0.59 2.83
N ALA A 59 -7.17 0.02 1.81
CA ALA A 59 -6.39 0.72 0.82
C ALA A 59 -6.39 -0.06 -0.50
N GLN A 60 -5.96 0.57 -1.59
CA GLN A 60 -5.75 -0.12 -2.86
C GLN A 60 -4.59 0.51 -3.62
N VAL A 61 -3.92 -0.26 -4.47
CA VAL A 61 -2.90 0.24 -5.40
C VAL A 61 -3.51 0.41 -6.80
N LEU A 62 -3.40 1.61 -7.36
CA LEU A 62 -3.76 1.90 -8.73
C LEU A 62 -2.53 2.17 -9.59
N LYS A 63 -2.44 1.54 -10.76
CA LYS A 63 -1.40 1.78 -11.76
C LYS A 63 -1.85 2.87 -12.74
N TYR A 64 -0.97 3.82 -12.98
CA TYR A 64 -1.08 4.88 -13.98
C TYR A 64 0.07 4.79 -14.98
N GLU A 65 -0.19 5.16 -16.23
CA GLU A 65 0.84 5.29 -17.25
C GLU A 65 1.28 6.75 -17.39
N GLY A 66 2.53 7.03 -17.03
CA GLY A 66 3.17 8.31 -17.28
C GLY A 66 3.83 8.35 -18.67
N ARG A 67 3.71 9.48 -19.38
CA ARG A 67 4.45 9.77 -20.61
C ARG A 67 5.31 11.01 -20.41
N ARG A 68 6.62 10.93 -20.65
CA ARG A 68 7.47 12.13 -20.66
C ARG A 68 7.21 12.94 -21.94
N GLN A 69 6.90 14.23 -21.79
CA GLN A 69 6.63 15.14 -22.92
C GLN A 69 7.89 15.58 -23.69
N ASP A 70 9.10 15.37 -23.16
CA ASP A 70 10.34 16.05 -23.60
C ASP A 70 11.28 15.22 -24.49
N LEU A 71 10.91 14.04 -24.99
CA LEU A 71 11.80 13.25 -25.85
C LEU A 71 11.12 12.88 -27.16
N SER A 72 11.53 13.56 -28.23
CA SER A 72 11.18 13.32 -29.63
C SER A 72 11.78 12.03 -30.23
N LEU A 73 12.17 11.08 -29.38
CA LEU A 73 12.63 9.74 -29.74
C LEU A 73 11.82 8.75 -28.90
N GLY A 74 11.04 7.92 -29.58
CA GLY A 74 9.99 7.09 -29.01
C GLY A 74 10.40 6.21 -27.82
N SER A 75 9.41 5.96 -26.95
CA SER A 75 9.41 5.06 -25.78
C SER A 75 10.05 5.58 -24.49
N SER A 76 9.30 6.40 -23.74
CA SER A 76 9.42 6.39 -22.28
C SER A 76 8.05 6.49 -21.61
N VAL A 77 7.19 5.50 -21.90
CA VAL A 77 6.05 5.20 -21.03
C VAL A 77 6.61 4.58 -19.75
N PHE A 78 6.22 5.09 -18.59
CA PHE A 78 6.62 4.52 -17.31
C PHE A 78 5.42 4.38 -16.38
N SER A 79 5.41 3.32 -15.59
CA SER A 79 4.34 3.05 -14.63
C SER A 79 4.52 3.91 -13.36
N LEU A 80 3.43 4.53 -12.93
CA LEU A 80 3.25 5.24 -11.67
C LEU A 80 2.21 4.50 -10.84
N TYR A 81 2.34 4.48 -9.51
CA TYR A 81 1.41 3.78 -8.63
C TYR A 81 0.84 4.74 -7.58
N HIS A 82 -0.46 4.75 -7.37
CA HIS A 82 -1.05 5.45 -6.21
C HIS A 82 -1.49 4.41 -5.18
N VAL A 83 -1.01 4.53 -3.96
CA VAL A 83 -1.53 3.83 -2.78
C VAL A 83 -2.64 4.68 -2.20
N CYS A 84 -3.87 4.22 -2.36
CA CYS A 84 -5.09 4.97 -2.03
C CYS A 84 -5.69 4.48 -0.72
N ILE A 85 -5.40 5.17 0.39
CA ILE A 85 -5.92 4.87 1.72
C ILE A 85 -7.38 5.31 1.84
N GLN A 86 -8.24 4.43 2.37
CA GLN A 86 -9.67 4.69 2.58
C GLN A 86 -9.93 5.05 4.04
N ASP A 87 -9.64 6.31 4.44
CA ASP A 87 -9.79 6.81 5.81
C ASP A 87 -11.11 6.38 6.50
N PRO A 88 -12.29 6.53 5.85
CA PRO A 88 -13.56 6.22 6.50
C PRO A 88 -13.68 4.75 6.91
N ALA A 89 -13.16 3.84 6.07
CA ALA A 89 -13.14 2.41 6.36
C ALA A 89 -12.22 2.10 7.54
N ILE A 90 -11.02 2.68 7.57
CA ILE A 90 -10.03 2.46 8.62
C ILE A 90 -10.53 3.02 9.96
N ILE A 91 -11.04 4.26 9.97
CA ILE A 91 -11.55 4.91 11.18
C ILE A 91 -12.72 4.11 11.77
N SER A 92 -13.66 3.68 10.93
CA SER A 92 -14.80 2.89 11.39
C SER A 92 -14.36 1.55 11.96
N PHE A 93 -13.43 0.87 11.29
CA PHE A 93 -12.90 -0.41 11.73
C PHE A 93 -12.20 -0.33 13.09
N VAL A 94 -11.32 0.66 13.28
CA VAL A 94 -10.60 0.85 14.55
C VAL A 94 -11.55 1.25 15.68
N ALA A 95 -12.60 2.02 15.37
CA ALA A 95 -13.64 2.35 16.35
C ALA A 95 -14.45 1.12 16.80
N GLU A 96 -14.71 0.17 15.90
CA GLU A 96 -15.40 -1.09 16.20
C GLU A 96 -14.49 -2.11 16.91
N LYS A 97 -13.18 -2.06 16.67
CA LYS A 97 -12.18 -2.97 17.27
C LYS A 97 -11.13 -2.21 18.06
N PRO A 98 -11.46 -1.71 19.27
CA PRO A 98 -10.56 -0.89 20.08
C PRO A 98 -9.27 -1.61 20.52
N GLN A 99 -9.23 -2.94 20.42
CA GLN A 99 -8.02 -3.73 20.64
C GLN A 99 -6.96 -3.57 19.53
N ILE A 100 -7.34 -3.07 18.36
CA ILE A 100 -6.45 -2.80 17.23
C ILE A 100 -6.12 -1.30 17.23
N GLY A 101 -4.87 -0.96 17.49
CA GLY A 101 -4.40 0.42 17.39
C GLY A 101 -4.35 0.92 15.95
N LEU A 102 -4.58 2.22 15.75
CA LEU A 102 -4.55 2.84 14.43
C LEU A 102 -3.17 2.73 13.77
N GLU A 103 -2.10 3.13 14.45
CA GLU A 103 -0.74 3.07 13.90
C GLU A 103 -0.28 1.66 13.48
N PRO A 104 -0.38 0.58 14.30
CA PRO A 104 0.02 -0.76 13.87
C PRO A 104 -0.85 -1.27 12.71
N PHE A 105 -2.13 -0.90 12.67
CA PHE A 105 -3.02 -1.26 11.58
C PHE A 105 -2.64 -0.55 10.26
N LEU A 106 -2.38 0.76 10.32
CA LEU A 106 -1.86 1.53 9.19
C LEU A 106 -0.53 0.98 8.69
N LEU A 107 0.38 0.62 9.60
CA LEU A 107 1.66 0.02 9.22
C LEU A 107 1.45 -1.28 8.43
N TYR A 108 0.56 -2.16 8.90
CA TYR A 108 0.27 -3.39 8.19
C TYR A 108 -0.29 -3.13 6.78
N ILE A 109 -1.31 -2.27 6.68
CA ILE A 109 -1.93 -1.90 5.41
C ILE A 109 -0.88 -1.33 4.45
N LEU A 110 -0.06 -0.39 4.91
CA LEU A 110 0.94 0.26 4.06
C LEU A 110 2.05 -0.68 3.62
N VAL A 111 2.50 -1.60 4.48
CA VAL A 111 3.44 -2.64 4.06
C VAL A 111 2.81 -3.53 3.00
N HIS A 112 1.54 -3.95 3.17
CA HIS A 112 0.81 -4.76 2.20
C HIS A 112 0.74 -4.09 0.82
N GLU A 113 0.28 -2.84 0.78
CA GLU A 113 0.19 -2.10 -0.49
C GLU A 113 1.57 -1.80 -1.11
N LEU A 114 2.59 -1.51 -0.30
CA LEU A 114 3.95 -1.30 -0.84
C LEU A 114 4.57 -2.60 -1.38
N VAL A 115 4.24 -3.75 -0.80
CA VAL A 115 4.62 -5.06 -1.37
C VAL A 115 3.93 -5.26 -2.72
N HIS A 116 2.65 -4.91 -2.87
CA HIS A 116 1.99 -4.89 -4.19
C HIS A 116 2.74 -4.01 -5.19
N VAL A 117 3.06 -2.76 -4.82
CA VAL A 117 3.80 -1.83 -5.68
C VAL A 117 5.13 -2.45 -6.16
N VAL A 118 5.93 -3.02 -5.25
CA VAL A 118 7.21 -3.66 -5.61
C VAL A 118 7.00 -4.85 -6.54
N ARG A 119 5.98 -5.66 -6.29
CA ARG A 119 5.70 -6.87 -7.09
C ARG A 119 5.17 -6.53 -8.48
N PHE A 120 4.25 -5.58 -8.59
CA PHE A 120 3.77 -5.05 -9.86
C PHE A 120 4.91 -4.45 -10.68
N ALA A 121 5.81 -3.68 -10.05
CA ALA A 121 6.96 -3.10 -10.73
C ALA A 121 7.98 -4.16 -11.21
N ARG A 122 8.13 -5.29 -10.51
CA ARG A 122 9.10 -6.36 -10.87
C ARG A 122 8.52 -7.39 -11.84
N PHE A 123 7.21 -7.58 -11.89
CA PHE A 123 6.57 -8.66 -12.63
C PHE A 123 5.45 -8.18 -13.57
N GLU A 124 5.56 -6.94 -14.07
CA GLU A 124 4.60 -6.27 -14.94
C GLU A 124 3.99 -7.20 -16.02
N HIS A 125 4.84 -7.95 -16.75
CA HIS A 125 4.39 -8.87 -17.80
C HIS A 125 3.53 -10.05 -17.33
N ARG A 126 3.60 -10.45 -16.05
CA ARG A 126 2.77 -11.55 -15.53
C ARG A 126 1.33 -11.13 -15.28
N TYR A 127 1.10 -9.87 -14.91
CA TYR A 127 -0.24 -9.38 -14.60
C TYR A 127 -1.01 -8.94 -15.86
N GLU A 128 -0.32 -8.58 -16.95
CA GLU A 128 -0.96 -8.21 -18.22
C GLU A 128 -1.57 -9.39 -18.98
N ASN A 129 -1.14 -10.63 -18.71
CA ASN A 129 -1.39 -11.80 -19.57
C ASN A 129 -2.24 -12.91 -18.92
N ALA A 130 -2.81 -12.69 -17.73
CA ALA A 130 -3.42 -13.77 -16.96
C ALA A 130 -4.90 -13.45 -16.60
N CYS A 131 -5.72 -14.50 -16.38
CA CYS A 131 -7.11 -14.32 -15.95
C CYS A 131 -7.17 -13.61 -14.59
N GLU A 132 -7.76 -12.41 -14.57
CA GLU A 132 -7.68 -11.46 -13.46
C GLU A 132 -8.08 -12.08 -12.11
N ALA A 133 -9.14 -12.89 -12.05
CA ALA A 133 -9.68 -13.38 -10.78
C ALA A 133 -8.78 -14.38 -10.03
N GLU A 134 -8.20 -15.37 -10.72
CA GLU A 134 -7.38 -16.42 -10.09
C GLU A 134 -5.98 -15.91 -9.74
N VAL A 135 -5.44 -15.03 -10.58
CA VAL A 135 -4.16 -14.35 -10.36
C VAL A 135 -4.25 -13.41 -9.16
N THR A 136 -5.38 -12.73 -9.00
CA THR A 136 -5.61 -11.83 -7.86
C THR A 136 -5.56 -12.61 -6.54
N LEU A 137 -6.24 -13.75 -6.41
CA LEU A 137 -6.24 -14.52 -5.15
C LEU A 137 -4.85 -15.08 -4.79
N GLU A 138 -4.14 -15.65 -5.77
CA GLU A 138 -2.78 -16.13 -5.51
C GLU A 138 -1.82 -15.01 -5.15
N GLU A 139 -1.99 -13.85 -5.79
CA GLU A 139 -1.18 -12.68 -5.52
C GLU A 139 -1.45 -12.14 -4.11
N GLU A 140 -2.71 -11.98 -3.72
CA GLU A 140 -3.08 -11.57 -2.37
C GLU A 140 -2.47 -12.49 -1.31
N LYS A 141 -2.51 -13.82 -1.52
CA LYS A 141 -1.87 -14.79 -0.61
C LYS A 141 -0.35 -14.59 -0.54
N LYS A 142 0.31 -14.36 -1.68
CA LYS A 142 1.76 -14.12 -1.73
C LYS A 142 2.13 -12.81 -1.05
N VAL A 143 1.36 -11.74 -1.30
CA VAL A 143 1.58 -10.43 -0.68
C VAL A 143 1.37 -10.52 0.82
N HIS A 144 0.25 -11.12 1.26
CA HIS A 144 -0.04 -11.34 2.67
C HIS A 144 1.10 -12.10 3.38
N GLY A 145 1.60 -13.19 2.79
CA GLY A 145 2.73 -13.93 3.35
C GLY A 145 4.00 -13.09 3.47
N ILE A 146 4.33 -12.30 2.45
CA ILE A 146 5.48 -11.39 2.48
C ILE A 146 5.28 -10.28 3.51
N THR A 147 4.09 -9.69 3.62
CA THR A 147 3.74 -8.68 4.62
C THR A 147 3.98 -9.22 6.04
N HIS A 148 3.52 -10.44 6.30
CA HIS A 148 3.76 -11.12 7.57
C HIS A 148 5.26 -11.33 7.81
N ASP A 149 6.01 -11.84 6.83
CA ASP A 149 7.46 -12.07 6.94
C ASP A 149 8.27 -10.78 7.18
N ILE A 150 7.80 -9.64 6.65
CA ILE A 150 8.43 -8.33 6.85
C ILE A 150 8.20 -7.81 8.27
N ILE A 151 6.99 -7.97 8.80
CA ILE A 151 6.55 -7.34 10.04
C ILE A 151 6.82 -8.25 11.25
N ALA A 152 6.56 -9.55 11.16
CA ALA A 152 6.62 -10.48 12.30
C ALA A 152 7.96 -10.50 13.05
N PRO A 153 9.13 -10.40 12.38
CA PRO A 153 10.42 -10.33 13.08
C PRO A 153 10.62 -9.03 13.87
N LYS A 154 9.83 -7.99 13.57
CA LYS A 154 9.94 -6.67 14.20
C LYS A 154 8.96 -6.63 15.36
N THR A 155 9.46 -6.36 16.55
CA THR A 155 8.59 -6.14 17.72
C THR A 155 7.88 -4.79 17.56
N VAL A 156 6.72 -4.81 16.90
CA VAL A 156 5.83 -3.65 16.77
C VAL A 156 4.73 -3.77 17.82
N PRO A 157 4.64 -2.83 18.78
CA PRO A 157 3.53 -2.82 19.75
C PRO A 157 2.16 -2.83 19.06
N GLY A 158 1.25 -3.69 19.51
CA GLY A 158 -0.11 -3.79 18.97
C GLY A 158 -0.26 -4.58 17.67
N MET A 159 0.84 -5.12 17.10
CA MET A 159 0.77 -5.85 15.83
C MET A 159 0.19 -7.27 15.97
N SER A 160 0.29 -7.89 17.16
CA SER A 160 -0.31 -9.21 17.40
C SER A 160 -1.81 -9.22 17.12
N GLN A 161 -2.53 -8.16 17.53
CA GLN A 161 -3.97 -8.01 17.30
C GLN A 161 -4.28 -7.77 15.81
N VAL A 162 -3.37 -7.14 15.08
CA VAL A 162 -3.51 -6.95 13.62
C VAL A 162 -3.32 -8.27 12.89
N PHE A 163 -2.30 -9.06 13.27
CA PHE A 163 -2.10 -10.39 12.68
C PHE A 163 -3.27 -11.33 12.96
N GLU A 164 -3.81 -11.32 14.17
CA GLU A 164 -5.00 -12.13 14.52
C GLU A 164 -6.21 -11.76 13.65
N PHE A 165 -6.38 -10.49 13.29
CA PHE A 165 -7.46 -10.06 12.40
C PHE A 165 -7.29 -10.56 10.96
N TYR A 166 -6.06 -10.68 10.47
CA TYR A 166 -5.77 -11.13 9.11
C TYR A 166 -5.40 -12.63 9.00
N SER A 167 -5.47 -13.39 10.10
CA SER A 167 -5.24 -14.85 10.16
C SER A 167 -6.46 -15.63 9.67
#